data_AF-A0A954MZ25-F1
#
_entry.id   AF-A0A954MZ25-F1
#
_cell.length_a   1.000
_cell.length_b   1.000
_cell.length_c   1.000
_cell.angle_alpha   90.00
_cell.angle_beta   90.00
_cell.angle_gamma   90.00
#
_symmetry.space_group_name_H-M   'P 1'
#
loop_
_entity.id
_entity.type
_entity.pdbx_description
1 polymer ?
#
loop_
_entity_poly.entity_id
_entity_poly.type
_entity_poly.pdbx_seq_one_letter_code
_entity_poly.pdbx_strand_id
1 'polypeptide(L)'
;QGLFLLAYLAWLWFCEVRSWKIFLPVTFGLACAFWFFGSKQGMVGVLIAGCVYANFFIKPMSTRTVLIAGAALVPLVVLSPWLQGNFQSLKQTLGYYDYFDNSARYLQQHGRIGTQYGWAFLTSFWEYVPRGLFPGKPFIYGQLIVNDELWPGVAEQGHTPALLPWVVFHLDFGMPGVIMGGLISGLLLRGGYSHFLKTRSFPAFLLVLQICFTPVLKHTPLLFFLAALVGICLFLKVANRAFGLLRVPKPPEVSAESSSPEPVGNPV
;
A
#
# COMPACT_ATOMS: atom_id res chain seq x y z
N GLN A 1 8.78 3.38 -8.23
CA GLN A 1 8.48 2.62 -7.00
C GLN A 1 7.24 1.73 -7.17
N GLY A 2 6.06 2.29 -7.46
CA GLY A 2 4.83 1.51 -7.67
C GLY A 2 4.94 0.37 -8.70
N LEU A 3 5.57 0.63 -9.85
CA LEU A 3 5.80 -0.41 -10.88
C LEU A 3 6.70 -1.55 -10.39
N PHE A 4 7.74 -1.27 -9.61
CA PHE A 4 8.60 -2.30 -9.04
C PHE A 4 7.85 -3.16 -8.02
N LEU A 5 7.01 -2.54 -7.18
CA LEU A 5 6.15 -3.27 -6.24
C LEU A 5 5.13 -4.15 -6.99
N LEU A 6 4.51 -3.62 -8.06
CA LEU A 6 3.60 -4.39 -8.91
C LEU A 6 4.31 -5.55 -9.60
N ALA A 7 5.49 -5.32 -10.17
CA ALA A 7 6.30 -6.36 -10.81
C ALA A 7 6.71 -7.45 -9.81
N TYR A 8 7.11 -7.07 -8.60
CA TYR A 8 7.41 -8.00 -7.51
C TYR A 8 6.18 -8.83 -7.12
N LEU A 9 5.02 -8.21 -6.94
CA LEU A 9 3.79 -8.92 -6.59
C LEU A 9 3.32 -9.84 -7.72
N ALA A 10 3.43 -9.39 -8.97
CA ALA A 10 3.13 -10.21 -10.13
C ALA A 10 4.11 -11.40 -10.22
N TRP A 11 5.40 -11.18 -10.00
CA TRP A 11 6.38 -12.26 -9.93
C TRP A 11 6.04 -13.27 -8.84
N LEU A 12 5.78 -12.83 -7.60
CA LEU A 12 5.35 -13.71 -6.52
C LEU A 12 4.15 -14.55 -6.91
N TRP A 13 3.12 -13.89 -7.46
CA TRP A 13 1.85 -14.51 -7.80
C TRP A 13 1.94 -15.50 -8.95
N PHE A 14 2.45 -15.04 -10.10
CA PHE A 14 2.46 -15.83 -11.33
C PHE A 14 3.58 -16.88 -11.30
N CYS A 15 4.70 -16.63 -10.61
CA CYS A 15 5.70 -17.67 -10.37
C CYS A 15 5.33 -18.64 -9.24
N GLU A 16 4.15 -18.45 -8.62
CA GLU A 16 3.65 -19.27 -7.51
C GLU A 16 4.73 -19.54 -6.45
N VAL A 17 5.39 -18.48 -5.99
CA VAL A 17 6.48 -18.62 -5.03
C VAL A 17 5.90 -19.12 -3.70
N ARG A 18 6.11 -20.41 -3.40
CA ARG A 18 5.64 -21.06 -2.15
C ARG A 18 6.76 -21.46 -1.19
N SER A 19 8.02 -21.24 -1.57
CA SER A 19 9.19 -21.62 -0.77
C SER A 19 9.84 -20.43 -0.08
N TRP A 20 10.03 -20.53 1.24
CA TRP A 20 10.77 -19.55 2.04
C TRP A 20 12.20 -19.31 1.52
N LYS A 21 12.82 -20.34 0.93
CA LYS A 21 14.19 -20.26 0.37
C LYS A 21 14.30 -19.31 -0.81
N ILE A 22 13.22 -19.12 -1.57
CA ILE A 22 13.17 -18.22 -2.73
C ILE A 22 12.56 -16.87 -2.31
N PHE A 23 11.50 -16.92 -1.52
CA PHE A 23 10.77 -15.74 -1.07
C PHE A 23 11.64 -14.75 -0.28
N LEU A 24 12.37 -15.22 0.75
CA LEU A 24 13.17 -14.35 1.63
C LEU A 24 14.27 -13.58 0.91
N PRO A 25 15.19 -14.22 0.15
CA PRO A 25 16.28 -13.49 -0.49
C PRO A 25 15.78 -12.48 -1.52
N VAL A 26 14.70 -12.77 -2.26
CA VAL A 26 14.14 -11.81 -3.23
C VAL A 26 13.46 -10.64 -2.53
N THR A 27 12.64 -10.91 -1.52
CA THR A 27 11.95 -9.86 -0.74
C THR A 27 12.95 -8.94 -0.06
N PHE A 28 13.95 -9.52 0.61
CA PHE A 28 14.98 -8.78 1.32
C PHE A 28 15.91 -8.05 0.35
N GLY A 29 16.32 -8.69 -0.74
CA GLY A 29 17.14 -8.06 -1.79
C GLY A 29 16.46 -6.84 -2.40
N LEU A 30 15.15 -6.92 -2.69
CA LEU A 30 14.37 -5.78 -3.18
C LEU A 30 14.20 -4.68 -2.12
N ALA A 31 13.97 -5.06 -0.86
CA ALA A 31 13.89 -4.09 0.24
C ALA A 31 15.22 -3.34 0.42
N CYS A 32 16.36 -4.04 0.37
CA CYS A 32 17.69 -3.44 0.37
C CYS A 32 17.92 -2.53 -0.83
N ALA A 33 17.52 -2.96 -2.04
CA ALA A 33 17.61 -2.12 -3.23
C ALA A 33 16.84 -0.80 -3.04
N PHE A 34 15.61 -0.86 -2.53
CA PHE A 34 14.83 0.34 -2.23
C PHE A 34 15.47 1.23 -1.17
N TRP A 35 16.12 0.65 -0.15
CA TRP A 35 16.91 1.42 0.81
C TRP A 35 18.04 2.18 0.08
N PHE A 36 18.87 1.50 -0.71
CA PHE A 36 19.98 2.15 -1.43
C PHE A 36 19.52 3.24 -2.39
N PHE A 37 18.35 3.09 -3.02
CA PHE A 37 17.73 4.14 -3.85
C PHE A 37 16.99 5.22 -3.04
N GLY A 38 17.12 5.24 -1.71
CA GLY A 38 16.51 6.25 -0.83
C GLY A 38 14.99 6.13 -0.64
N SER A 39 14.38 5.05 -1.11
CA SER A 39 12.93 4.84 -1.08
C SER A 39 12.46 4.13 0.19
N LYS A 40 12.20 4.90 1.25
CA LYS A 40 11.66 4.36 2.52
C LYS A 40 10.30 3.70 2.32
N GLN A 41 9.41 4.34 1.56
CA GLN A 41 8.08 3.81 1.25
C GLN A 41 8.16 2.51 0.43
N GLY A 42 9.07 2.42 -0.54
CA GLY A 42 9.26 1.22 -1.35
C GLY A 42 9.77 0.03 -0.53
N MET A 43 10.76 0.27 0.33
CA MET A 43 11.31 -0.75 1.25
C MET A 43 10.21 -1.33 2.15
N VAL A 44 9.46 -0.47 2.83
CA VAL A 44 8.36 -0.88 3.71
C VAL A 44 7.24 -1.57 2.93
N GLY A 45 6.91 -1.05 1.74
CA GLY A 45 5.90 -1.60 0.85
C GLY A 45 6.20 -3.04 0.41
N VAL A 46 7.44 -3.34 0.02
CA VAL A 46 7.86 -4.71 -0.34
C VAL A 46 7.78 -5.65 0.84
N LEU A 47 8.26 -5.22 2.02
CA LEU A 47 8.24 -6.05 3.22
C LEU A 47 6.80 -6.37 3.64
N ILE A 48 5.92 -5.39 3.67
CA ILE A 48 4.54 -5.61 4.11
C ILE A 48 3.73 -6.37 3.09
N ALA A 49 3.81 -6.03 1.80
CA ALA A 49 3.16 -6.79 0.75
C ALA A 49 3.66 -8.25 0.70
N GLY A 50 4.97 -8.45 0.90
CA GLY A 50 5.59 -9.77 1.03
C GLY A 50 5.06 -10.54 2.24
N CYS A 51 4.97 -9.92 3.42
CA CYS A 51 4.41 -10.54 4.62
C CYS A 51 2.95 -10.96 4.42
N VAL A 52 2.12 -10.09 3.82
CA VAL A 52 0.72 -10.42 3.51
C VAL A 52 0.66 -11.59 2.52
N TYR A 53 1.47 -11.58 1.46
CA TYR A 53 1.56 -12.70 0.52
C TYR A 53 1.97 -14.00 1.21
N ALA A 54 3.05 -13.97 1.99
CA ALA A 54 3.56 -15.15 2.70
C ALA A 54 2.53 -15.74 3.67
N ASN A 55 1.78 -14.87 4.38
CA ASN A 55 0.72 -15.29 5.29
C ASN A 55 -0.39 -16.08 4.59
N PHE A 56 -0.74 -15.71 3.35
CA PHE A 56 -1.84 -16.37 2.63
C PHE A 56 -1.41 -17.52 1.72
N PHE A 57 -0.18 -17.51 1.19
CA PHE A 57 0.26 -18.44 0.14
C PHE A 57 1.45 -19.34 0.52
N ILE A 58 2.21 -19.00 1.55
CA ILE A 58 3.37 -19.80 1.99
C ILE A 58 3.05 -20.51 3.30
N LYS A 59 2.87 -19.75 4.38
CA LYS A 59 2.57 -20.27 5.71
C LYS A 59 1.85 -19.19 6.53
N PRO A 60 0.71 -19.51 7.16
CA PRO A 60 0.05 -18.57 8.05
C PRO A 60 1.00 -18.14 9.16
N MET A 61 1.09 -16.84 9.37
CA MET A 61 1.94 -16.25 10.40
C MET A 61 1.14 -16.16 11.71
N SER A 62 1.80 -16.48 12.82
CA SER A 62 1.19 -16.24 14.14
C SER A 62 1.13 -14.73 14.42
N THR A 63 0.15 -14.29 15.20
CA THR A 63 0.04 -12.89 15.64
C THR A 63 1.33 -12.40 16.32
N ARG A 64 1.98 -13.26 17.10
CA ARG A 64 3.27 -12.95 17.75
C ARG A 64 4.36 -12.64 16.72
N THR A 65 4.45 -13.43 15.65
CA THR A 65 5.42 -13.22 14.56
C THR A 65 5.18 -11.87 13.88
N VAL A 66 3.91 -11.54 13.61
CA VAL A 66 3.55 -10.25 12.98
C VAL A 66 3.90 -9.08 13.91
N LEU A 67 3.62 -9.19 15.21
CA LEU A 67 3.94 -8.16 16.19
C LEU A 67 5.45 -7.94 16.31
N ILE A 68 6.24 -9.01 16.38
CA ILE A 68 7.71 -8.92 16.46
C ILE A 68 8.27 -8.32 15.17
N ALA A 69 7.80 -8.77 14.00
CA ALA A 69 8.24 -8.23 12.72
C ALA A 69 7.89 -6.73 12.58
N GLY A 70 6.69 -6.33 13.00
CA GLY A 70 6.27 -4.93 13.02
C GLY A 70 7.11 -4.09 13.98
N ALA A 71 7.33 -4.59 15.21
CA ALA A 71 8.17 -3.92 16.21
C ALA A 71 9.62 -3.78 15.76
N ALA A 72 10.16 -4.74 14.99
CA ALA A 72 11.49 -4.66 14.40
C ALA A 72 11.55 -3.68 13.20
N LEU A 73 10.46 -3.55 12.44
CA LEU A 73 10.40 -2.68 11.27
C LEU A 73 10.37 -1.19 11.65
N VAL A 74 9.68 -0.82 12.73
CA VAL A 74 9.58 0.57 13.21
C VAL A 74 10.95 1.24 13.40
N PRO A 75 11.89 0.70 14.20
CA PRO A 75 13.19 1.33 14.38
C PRO A 75 14.00 1.36 13.07
N LEU A 76 13.88 0.34 12.20
CA LEU A 76 14.54 0.37 10.90
C LEU A 76 14.08 1.56 10.04
N VAL A 77 12.76 1.82 10.01
CA VAL A 77 12.21 2.95 9.26
C VAL A 77 12.58 4.28 9.92
N VAL A 78 12.39 4.39 11.24
CA VAL A 78 12.64 5.61 12.01
C VAL A 78 14.12 5.99 11.96
N LEU A 79 15.04 5.04 12.11
CA LEU A 79 16.48 5.30 12.12
C LEU A 79 17.07 5.42 10.71
N SER A 80 16.36 4.97 9.66
CA SER A 80 16.87 5.03 8.29
C SER A 80 17.36 6.42 7.82
N PRO A 81 16.72 7.57 8.14
CA PRO A 81 17.21 8.87 7.70
C PRO A 81 18.53 9.24 8.38
N TRP A 82 18.70 8.88 9.65
CA TRP A 82 19.95 9.08 10.38
C TRP A 82 21.07 8.22 9.80
N LEU A 83 20.81 6.93 9.56
CA LEU A 83 21.78 6.01 8.95
C LEU A 83 22.17 6.39 7.52
N GLN A 84 21.31 7.12 6.80
CA GLN A 84 21.57 7.64 5.46
C GLN A 84 22.31 9.00 5.48
N GLY A 85 22.59 9.56 6.67
CA GLY A 85 23.25 10.85 6.80
C GLY A 85 22.35 12.06 6.52
N ASN A 86 21.03 11.87 6.40
CA ASN A 86 20.09 12.98 6.14
C ASN A 86 19.95 13.93 7.34
N PHE A 87 20.23 13.43 8.55
CA PHE A 87 20.20 14.21 9.78
C PHE A 87 21.44 13.95 10.61
N GLN A 88 21.93 15.00 11.28
CA GLN A 88 23.14 14.94 12.11
C GLN A 88 22.86 14.32 13.49
N SER A 89 21.60 14.27 13.91
CA SER A 89 21.21 13.75 15.23
C SER A 89 19.95 12.89 15.20
N LEU A 90 19.85 11.99 16.20
CA LEU A 90 18.64 11.21 16.45
C LEU A 90 17.45 12.12 16.78
N LYS A 91 17.66 13.23 17.48
CA LYS A 91 16.62 14.21 17.81
C LYS A 91 15.98 14.82 16.54
N GLN A 92 16.80 15.21 15.57
CA GLN A 92 16.31 15.71 14.28
C GLN A 92 15.53 14.63 13.52
N THR A 93 15.98 13.37 13.59
CA THR A 93 15.32 12.25 12.94
C THR A 93 13.95 11.94 13.55
N LEU A 94 13.82 12.02 14.87
CA LEU A 94 12.53 11.88 15.53
C LEU A 94 11.61 13.08 15.24
N GLY A 95 12.18 14.29 15.20
CA GLY A 95 11.46 15.51 14.82
C GLY A 95 11.03 15.58 13.36
N TYR A 96 11.55 14.71 12.48
CA TYR A 96 11.11 14.61 11.09
C TYR A 96 9.69 14.06 10.94
N TYR A 97 9.19 13.30 11.93
CA TYR A 97 7.85 12.72 11.89
C TYR A 97 6.82 13.67 12.51
N ASP A 98 6.64 14.84 11.88
CA ASP A 98 5.84 15.98 12.35
C ASP A 98 4.37 15.95 11.89
N TYR A 99 3.90 14.84 11.32
CA TYR A 99 2.54 14.66 10.81
C TYR A 99 1.45 15.10 11.78
N PHE A 100 1.62 14.74 13.07
CA PHE A 100 0.68 15.11 14.13
C PHE A 100 0.69 16.62 14.40
N ASP A 101 1.87 17.22 14.52
CA ASP A 101 2.02 18.65 14.75
C ASP A 101 1.47 19.47 13.58
N ASN A 102 1.75 19.05 12.34
CA ASN A 102 1.22 19.69 11.13
C ASN A 102 -0.31 19.59 11.07
N SER A 103 -0.86 18.43 11.41
CA SER A 103 -2.32 18.23 11.46
C SER A 103 -2.97 19.01 12.60
N ALA A 104 -2.28 19.19 13.73
CA ALA A 104 -2.75 20.01 14.85
C ALA A 104 -2.73 21.50 14.50
N ARG A 105 -1.68 21.99 13.82
CA ARG A 105 -1.61 23.36 13.29
C ARG A 105 -2.74 23.63 12.30
N TYR A 106 -3.04 22.66 11.43
CA TYR A 106 -4.20 22.73 10.56
C TYR A 106 -5.50 22.92 11.35
N LEU A 107 -5.76 22.12 12.39
CA LEU A 107 -6.97 22.26 13.21
C LEU A 107 -7.07 23.64 13.87
N GLN A 108 -5.96 24.18 14.37
CA GLN A 108 -5.91 25.53 14.97
C GLN A 108 -6.24 26.62 13.95
N GLN A 109 -5.86 26.43 12.68
CA GLN A 109 -6.10 27.40 11.62
C GLN A 109 -7.34 27.09 10.77
N HIS A 110 -8.10 26.03 11.08
CA HIS A 110 -9.22 25.60 10.24
C HIS A 110 -10.29 26.68 10.08
N GLY A 111 -10.55 27.48 11.12
CA GLY A 111 -11.48 28.61 11.04
C GLY A 111 -11.07 29.67 10.01
N ARG A 112 -9.77 29.79 9.69
CA ARG A 112 -9.25 30.68 8.64
C ARG A 112 -9.25 30.00 7.27
N ILE A 113 -8.81 28.74 7.20
CA ILE A 113 -8.70 27.98 5.94
C ILE A 113 -10.09 27.69 5.34
N GLY A 114 -11.08 27.47 6.21
CA GLY A 114 -12.45 27.18 5.82
C GLY A 114 -12.64 25.76 5.27
N THR A 115 -13.92 25.43 5.11
CA THR A 115 -14.37 24.14 4.56
C THR A 115 -14.40 24.18 3.04
N GLN A 116 -13.95 23.10 2.40
CA GLN A 116 -13.80 22.99 0.95
C GLN A 116 -14.96 22.24 0.26
N TYR A 117 -15.91 21.70 1.02
CA TYR A 117 -17.16 21.11 0.52
C TYR A 117 -17.00 20.04 -0.58
N GLY A 118 -15.93 19.24 -0.51
CA GLY A 118 -15.63 18.17 -1.47
C GLY A 118 -14.60 18.57 -2.53
N TRP A 119 -14.23 19.86 -2.61
CA TRP A 119 -13.25 20.34 -3.56
C TRP A 119 -11.86 19.76 -3.32
N ALA A 120 -11.46 19.55 -2.06
CA ALA A 120 -10.17 18.93 -1.76
C ALA A 120 -10.17 17.47 -2.25
N PHE A 121 -11.21 16.70 -1.96
CA PHE A 121 -11.36 15.34 -2.46
C PHE A 121 -11.30 15.27 -4.00
N LEU A 122 -12.07 16.12 -4.69
CA LEU A 122 -12.12 16.12 -6.16
C LEU A 122 -10.78 16.52 -6.79
N THR A 123 -10.10 17.50 -6.22
CA THR A 123 -8.79 17.91 -6.75
C THR A 123 -7.69 16.91 -6.40
N SER A 124 -7.85 16.05 -5.39
CA SER A 124 -6.87 15.00 -5.06
C SER A 124 -6.60 14.05 -6.22
N PHE A 125 -7.54 13.89 -7.17
CA PHE A 125 -7.33 13.10 -8.38
C PHE A 125 -6.24 13.64 -9.31
N TRP A 126 -5.87 14.91 -9.18
CA TRP A 126 -4.70 15.46 -9.88
C TRP A 126 -3.42 14.71 -9.53
N GLU A 127 -3.32 14.06 -8.36
CA GLU A 127 -2.18 13.22 -7.97
C GLU A 127 -1.84 12.15 -9.03
N TYR A 128 -2.86 11.59 -9.69
CA TYR A 128 -2.69 10.53 -10.69
C TYR A 128 -2.26 11.03 -12.07
N VAL A 129 -2.26 12.35 -12.29
CA VAL A 129 -1.82 12.97 -13.53
C VAL A 129 -0.35 13.39 -13.39
N PRO A 130 0.59 12.75 -14.09
CA PRO A 130 1.99 13.13 -14.07
C PRO A 130 2.17 14.49 -14.74
N ARG A 131 2.94 15.38 -14.12
CA ARG A 131 3.21 16.72 -14.66
C ARG A 131 3.93 16.68 -16.02
N GLY A 132 4.65 15.61 -16.33
CA GLY A 132 5.23 15.39 -17.66
C GLY A 132 4.21 15.13 -18.78
N LEU A 133 3.03 14.60 -18.45
CA LEU A 133 1.92 14.44 -19.41
C LEU A 133 1.03 15.67 -19.49
N PHE A 134 0.90 16.41 -18.38
CA PHE A 134 0.12 17.65 -18.32
C PHE A 134 0.89 18.73 -17.53
N PRO A 135 1.74 19.52 -18.20
CA PRO A 135 2.58 20.53 -17.54
C PRO A 135 1.79 21.58 -16.77
N GLY A 136 0.59 21.94 -17.26
CA GLY A 136 -0.32 22.90 -16.65
C GLY A 136 -1.09 22.39 -15.42
N LYS A 137 -0.76 21.21 -14.88
CA LYS A 137 -1.37 20.68 -13.66
C LYS A 137 -1.22 21.68 -12.49
N PRO A 138 -2.26 21.93 -11.68
CA PRO A 138 -2.13 22.76 -10.48
C PRO A 138 -1.07 22.22 -9.51
N PHE A 139 -0.30 23.10 -8.85
CA PHE A 139 0.60 22.69 -7.76
C PHE A 139 -0.17 22.40 -6.47
N ILE A 140 -1.28 23.09 -6.28
CA ILE A 140 -2.13 23.00 -5.10
C ILE A 140 -3.37 22.17 -5.44
N TYR A 141 -3.55 21.05 -4.76
CA TYR A 141 -4.72 20.19 -4.89
C TYR A 141 -4.84 19.26 -3.68
N GLY A 142 -6.05 18.80 -3.38
CA GLY A 142 -6.29 17.90 -2.25
C GLY A 142 -5.80 18.46 -0.93
N GLN A 143 -5.11 17.62 -0.15
CA GLN A 143 -4.52 18.04 1.12
C GLN A 143 -3.44 19.14 0.96
N LEU A 144 -2.91 19.38 -0.25
CA LEU A 144 -1.92 20.43 -0.46
C LEU A 144 -2.51 21.83 -0.32
N ILE A 145 -3.85 21.98 -0.37
CA ILE A 145 -4.53 23.23 -0.02
C ILE A 145 -4.15 23.66 1.39
N VAL A 146 -4.09 22.71 2.34
CA VAL A 146 -3.65 22.99 3.71
C VAL A 146 -2.18 23.40 3.76
N ASN A 147 -1.34 22.73 2.98
CA ASN A 147 0.09 23.04 2.95
C ASN A 147 0.36 24.44 2.40
N ASP A 148 -0.36 24.86 1.36
CA ASP A 148 -0.20 26.20 0.81
C ASP A 148 -0.63 27.29 1.81
N GLU A 149 -1.68 27.01 2.59
CA GLU A 149 -2.16 27.93 3.63
C GLU A 149 -1.23 28.02 4.84
N LEU A 150 -0.57 26.92 5.21
CA LEU A 150 0.34 26.86 6.36
C LEU A 150 1.79 27.25 5.99
N TRP A 151 2.20 26.96 4.75
CA TRP A 151 3.55 27.14 4.23
C TRP A 151 3.50 27.55 2.74
N PRO A 152 3.13 28.80 2.44
CA PRO A 152 2.91 29.26 1.07
C PRO A 152 4.16 29.13 0.20
N GLY A 153 3.99 28.58 -0.99
CA GLY A 153 5.07 28.40 -1.98
C GLY A 153 6.03 27.23 -1.74
N VAL A 154 5.92 26.51 -0.61
CA VAL A 154 6.84 25.39 -0.29
C VAL A 154 6.54 24.16 -1.16
N ALA A 155 5.27 23.95 -1.53
CA ALA A 155 4.85 22.86 -2.43
C ALA A 155 5.46 22.98 -3.83
N GLU A 156 5.63 24.20 -4.35
CA GLU A 156 6.24 24.45 -5.66
C GLU A 156 7.74 24.12 -5.68
N GLN A 157 8.39 24.23 -4.52
CA GLN A 157 9.79 23.87 -4.30
C GLN A 157 9.98 22.35 -4.11
N GLY A 158 8.91 21.56 -4.25
CA GLY A 158 8.96 20.10 -4.09
C GLY A 158 8.91 19.63 -2.64
N HIS A 159 8.65 20.52 -1.69
CA HIS A 159 8.51 20.20 -0.28
C HIS A 159 7.04 20.25 0.12
N THR A 160 6.47 19.13 0.54
CA THR A 160 5.08 19.07 1.02
C THR A 160 5.07 18.46 2.41
N PRO A 161 5.05 19.30 3.48
CA PRO A 161 4.89 18.81 4.84
C PRO A 161 3.73 17.83 4.91
N ALA A 162 3.97 16.72 5.59
CA ALA A 162 3.01 15.64 5.58
C ALA A 162 1.92 15.90 6.62
N LEU A 163 0.69 15.55 6.25
CA LEU A 163 -0.50 15.64 7.09
C LEU A 163 -1.08 14.26 7.30
N LEU A 164 -1.87 14.09 8.35
CA LEU A 164 -2.58 12.83 8.58
C LEU A 164 -3.65 12.64 7.49
N PRO A 165 -3.88 11.41 7.00
CA PRO A 165 -4.80 11.17 5.88
C PRO A 165 -6.24 11.66 6.11
N TRP A 166 -6.69 11.75 7.36
CA TRP A 166 -8.03 12.22 7.69
C TRP A 166 -8.23 13.73 7.44
N VAL A 167 -7.15 14.51 7.29
CA VAL A 167 -7.20 15.95 7.10
C VAL A 167 -8.00 16.33 5.85
N VAL A 168 -7.90 15.56 4.76
CA VAL A 168 -8.68 15.85 3.54
C VAL A 168 -10.19 15.72 3.79
N PHE A 169 -10.63 14.74 4.56
CA PHE A 169 -12.04 14.57 4.90
C PHE A 169 -12.53 15.66 5.85
N HIS A 170 -11.69 16.07 6.80
CA HIS A 170 -11.97 17.21 7.67
C HIS A 170 -12.03 18.52 6.89
N LEU A 171 -11.14 18.69 5.91
CA LEU A 171 -11.08 19.91 5.10
C LEU A 171 -12.36 20.07 4.28
N ASP A 172 -12.89 18.97 3.74
CA ASP A 172 -14.11 19.01 2.94
C ASP A 172 -15.39 19.14 3.75
N PHE A 173 -15.52 18.45 4.90
CA PHE A 173 -16.79 18.39 5.63
C PHE A 173 -16.65 18.38 7.16
N GLY A 174 -15.51 18.83 7.71
CA GLY A 174 -15.23 18.82 9.14
C GLY A 174 -15.26 17.42 9.76
N MET A 175 -15.62 17.35 11.04
CA MET A 175 -15.75 16.06 11.76
C MET A 175 -16.74 15.07 11.11
N PRO A 176 -17.91 15.49 10.60
CA PRO A 176 -18.78 14.59 9.82
C PRO A 176 -18.05 13.93 8.64
N GLY A 177 -17.21 14.69 7.93
CA GLY A 177 -16.37 14.16 6.85
C GLY A 177 -15.42 13.06 7.33
N VAL A 178 -14.73 13.28 8.45
CA VAL A 178 -13.81 12.28 9.03
C VAL A 178 -14.55 11.00 9.41
N ILE A 179 -15.71 11.13 10.05
CA ILE A 179 -16.54 9.97 10.45
C ILE A 179 -16.99 9.18 9.23
N MET A 180 -17.55 9.87 8.22
CA MET A 180 -18.03 9.23 6.99
C MET A 180 -16.89 8.64 6.17
N GLY A 181 -15.76 9.34 6.04
CA GLY A 181 -14.56 8.85 5.37
C GLY A 181 -14.00 7.60 6.03
N GLY A 182 -13.95 7.56 7.37
CA GLY A 182 -13.59 6.37 8.14
C GLY A 182 -14.54 5.20 7.92
N LEU A 183 -15.86 5.45 7.96
CA LEU A 183 -16.89 4.43 7.72
C LEU A 183 -16.79 3.83 6.31
N ILE A 184 -16.73 4.68 5.28
CA ILE A 184 -16.60 4.25 3.88
C ILE A 184 -15.31 3.47 3.69
N SER A 185 -14.18 3.95 4.23
CA SER A 185 -12.90 3.25 4.16
C SER A 185 -12.97 1.88 4.82
N GLY A 186 -13.62 1.78 5.99
CA GLY A 186 -13.84 0.51 6.68
C GLY A 186 -14.72 -0.47 5.90
N LEU A 187 -15.79 0.02 5.27
CA LEU A 187 -16.66 -0.78 4.41
C LEU A 187 -15.92 -1.31 3.17
N LEU A 188 -15.15 -0.44 2.50
CA LEU A 188 -14.33 -0.81 1.35
C LEU A 188 -13.27 -1.84 1.74
N LEU A 189 -12.60 -1.64 2.87
CA LEU A 189 -11.61 -2.57 3.42
C LEU A 189 -12.23 -3.94 3.69
N ARG A 190 -13.37 -3.97 4.40
CA ARG A 190 -14.09 -5.22 4.69
C ARG A 190 -14.56 -5.91 3.41
N GLY A 191 -15.10 -5.15 2.46
CA GLY A 191 -15.58 -5.66 1.18
C GLY A 191 -14.45 -6.26 0.35
N GLY A 192 -13.35 -5.51 0.18
CA GLY A 192 -12.16 -5.96 -0.54
C GLY A 192 -11.52 -7.19 0.09
N TYR A 193 -11.37 -7.19 1.42
CA TYR A 193 -10.83 -8.33 2.15
C TYR A 193 -11.72 -9.57 2.03
N SER A 194 -13.04 -9.41 2.19
CA SER A 194 -13.99 -10.52 2.05
C SER A 194 -14.00 -11.09 0.62
N HIS A 195 -13.93 -10.22 -0.39
CA HIS A 195 -13.83 -10.63 -1.79
C HIS A 195 -12.53 -11.37 -2.09
N PHE A 196 -11.40 -10.89 -1.53
CA PHE A 196 -10.12 -11.58 -1.62
C PHE A 196 -10.17 -12.96 -0.95
N LEU A 197 -10.76 -13.09 0.23
CA LEU A 197 -10.90 -14.39 0.90
C LEU A 197 -11.69 -15.41 0.07
N LYS A 198 -12.73 -14.95 -0.64
CA LYS A 198 -13.58 -15.78 -1.51
C LYS A 198 -12.88 -16.19 -2.82
N THR A 199 -12.25 -15.24 -3.51
CA THR A 199 -11.71 -15.50 -4.87
C THR A 199 -10.26 -15.92 -4.87
N ARG A 200 -9.48 -15.48 -3.88
CA ARG A 200 -8.01 -15.63 -3.81
C ARG A 200 -7.34 -15.32 -5.15
N SER A 201 -7.82 -14.28 -5.83
CA SER A 201 -7.33 -13.86 -7.13
C SER A 201 -6.30 -12.72 -7.02
N PHE A 202 -5.41 -12.60 -8.00
CA PHE A 202 -4.40 -11.54 -8.03
C PHE A 202 -5.02 -10.12 -8.00
N PRO A 203 -6.08 -9.83 -8.79
CA PRO A 203 -6.73 -8.52 -8.72
C PRO A 203 -7.32 -8.22 -7.34
N ALA A 204 -7.94 -9.21 -6.69
CA ALA A 204 -8.49 -9.05 -5.35
C ALA A 204 -7.37 -8.81 -4.32
N PHE A 205 -6.23 -9.50 -4.46
CA PHE A 205 -5.05 -9.29 -3.62
C PHE A 205 -4.48 -7.88 -3.78
N LEU A 206 -4.31 -7.41 -5.02
CA LEU A 206 -3.87 -6.03 -5.31
C LEU A 206 -4.83 -4.99 -4.74
N LEU A 207 -6.13 -5.22 -4.86
CA LEU A 207 -7.15 -4.32 -4.32
C LEU A 207 -7.06 -4.22 -2.79
N VAL A 208 -6.87 -5.33 -2.10
CA VAL A 208 -6.67 -5.33 -0.63
C VAL A 208 -5.40 -4.57 -0.27
N LEU A 209 -4.27 -4.81 -0.95
CA LEU A 209 -3.04 -4.07 -0.67
C LEU A 209 -3.18 -2.57 -0.93
N GLN A 210 -3.87 -2.19 -2.01
CA GLN A 210 -4.14 -0.81 -2.38
C GLN A 210 -4.96 -0.07 -1.32
N ILE A 211 -5.96 -0.74 -0.72
CA ILE A 211 -6.80 -0.16 0.34
C ILE A 211 -6.06 -0.13 1.69
N CYS A 212 -5.31 -1.18 2.03
CA CYS A 212 -4.68 -1.33 3.35
C CYS A 212 -3.40 -0.51 3.54
N PHE A 213 -2.54 -0.42 2.53
CA PHE A 213 -1.12 -0.13 2.77
C PHE A 213 -0.55 1.11 2.08
N THR A 214 -1.39 2.08 1.71
CA THR A 214 -1.01 3.26 0.91
C THR A 214 -0.68 2.85 -0.54
N PRO A 215 -1.08 3.63 -1.56
CA PRO A 215 -1.38 3.01 -2.83
C PRO A 215 -0.13 2.50 -3.55
N VAL A 216 -0.10 1.19 -3.86
CA VAL A 216 0.81 0.60 -4.87
C VAL A 216 0.79 1.45 -6.15
N LEU A 217 -0.36 2.10 -6.40
CA LEU A 217 -0.67 2.92 -7.56
C LEU A 217 -0.58 4.44 -7.32
N LYS A 218 -0.02 4.91 -6.19
CA LYS A 218 -0.03 6.34 -5.79
C LYS A 218 0.42 7.30 -6.90
N HIS A 219 1.35 6.85 -7.75
CA HIS A 219 1.92 7.65 -8.84
C HIS A 219 1.78 6.98 -10.22
N THR A 220 0.95 5.94 -10.33
CA THR A 220 0.74 5.23 -11.59
C THR A 220 -0.59 5.68 -12.17
N PRO A 221 -0.61 6.39 -13.31
CA PRO A 221 -1.87 6.77 -13.96
C PRO A 221 -2.74 5.53 -14.13
N LEU A 222 -4.02 5.60 -13.79
CA LEU A 222 -4.92 4.43 -13.78
C LEU A 222 -4.89 3.67 -15.11
N LEU A 223 -4.87 4.39 -16.23
CA LEU A 223 -4.76 3.79 -17.57
C LEU A 223 -3.41 3.09 -17.80
N PHE A 224 -2.32 3.70 -17.32
CA PHE A 224 -1.00 3.09 -17.38
C PHE A 224 -0.91 1.86 -16.47
N PHE A 225 -1.59 1.87 -15.33
CA PHE A 225 -1.71 0.71 -14.45
C PHE A 225 -2.45 -0.45 -15.13
N LEU A 226 -3.61 -0.20 -15.72
CA LEU A 226 -4.37 -1.23 -16.45
C LEU A 226 -3.55 -1.78 -17.62
N ALA A 227 -2.87 -0.91 -18.38
CA ALA A 227 -1.98 -1.32 -19.46
C ALA A 227 -0.77 -2.11 -18.96
N ALA A 228 -0.12 -1.69 -17.87
CA ALA A 228 1.01 -2.40 -17.26
C ALA A 228 0.58 -3.75 -16.70
N LEU A 229 -0.61 -3.86 -16.11
CA LEU A 229 -1.15 -5.11 -15.60
C LEU A 229 -1.42 -6.09 -16.74
N VAL A 230 -2.01 -5.63 -17.84
CA VAL A 230 -2.18 -6.42 -19.08
C VAL A 230 -0.82 -6.81 -19.66
N GLY A 231 0.12 -5.87 -19.77
CA GLY A 231 1.46 -6.11 -20.31
C GLY A 231 2.28 -7.11 -19.49
N ILE A 232 2.25 -7.00 -18.16
CA ILE A 232 2.89 -7.95 -17.24
C ILE A 232 2.23 -9.33 -17.35
N CYS A 233 0.90 -9.40 -17.43
CA CYS A 233 0.20 -10.67 -17.63
C CYS A 233 0.57 -11.34 -18.96
N LEU A 234 0.71 -10.55 -20.04
CA LEU A 234 1.14 -11.04 -21.35
C LEU A 234 2.60 -11.49 -21.33
N PHE A 235 3.50 -10.68 -20.78
CA PHE A 235 4.92 -11.00 -20.66
C PHE A 235 5.13 -12.29 -19.87
N LEU A 236 4.45 -12.45 -18.72
CA LEU A 236 4.58 -13.65 -17.90
C LEU A 236 3.99 -14.88 -18.58
N LYS A 237 2.90 -14.74 -19.36
CA LYS A 237 2.39 -15.83 -20.21
C LYS A 237 3.41 -16.24 -21.29
N VAL A 238 4.07 -15.27 -21.93
CA VAL A 238 5.09 -15.53 -22.96
C VAL A 238 6.35 -16.14 -22.35
N ALA A 239 6.86 -15.58 -21.25
CA ALA A 239 8.02 -16.09 -20.54
C ALA A 239 7.80 -17.52 -20.02
N ASN A 240 6.59 -17.83 -19.55
CA ASN A 240 6.24 -19.19 -19.15
C ASN A 240 6.26 -20.17 -20.33
N ARG A 241 5.68 -19.78 -21.47
CA ARG A 241 5.69 -20.61 -22.69
C ARG A 241 7.10 -20.81 -23.24
N ALA A 242 7.93 -19.77 -23.20
CA ALA A 242 9.27 -19.77 -23.80
C ALA A 242 10.31 -20.52 -22.95
N PHE A 243 10.24 -20.38 -21.63
CA PHE A 243 11.32 -20.87 -20.74
C PHE A 243 10.89 -22.01 -19.82
N GLY A 244 9.62 -22.42 -19.83
CA GLY A 244 9.11 -23.45 -18.92
C GLY A 244 9.32 -23.14 -17.43
N LEU A 245 9.54 -21.86 -17.10
CA LEU A 245 9.91 -21.39 -15.77
C LEU A 245 8.76 -21.50 -14.76
N LEU A 246 7.51 -21.66 -15.20
CA LEU A 246 6.35 -21.88 -14.34
C LEU A 246 5.74 -23.25 -14.66
N ARG A 247 6.36 -24.31 -14.15
CA ARG A 247 5.62 -25.55 -13.91
C ARG A 247 4.60 -25.24 -12.82
N VAL A 248 3.41 -24.85 -13.24
CA VAL A 248 2.22 -24.69 -12.38
C VAL A 248 1.97 -26.03 -11.70
N PRO A 249 2.24 -26.19 -10.41
CA PRO A 249 1.81 -27.37 -9.69
C PRO A 249 0.29 -27.27 -9.57
N LYS A 250 -0.41 -28.25 -10.14
CA LYS A 250 -1.87 -28.39 -9.99
C LYS A 250 -2.20 -28.22 -8.49
N PRO A 251 -3.17 -27.38 -8.11
CA PRO A 251 -3.56 -27.28 -6.71
C PRO A 251 -3.90 -28.69 -6.20
N PRO A 252 -3.56 -29.04 -4.95
CA PRO A 252 -3.96 -30.32 -4.39
C PRO A 252 -5.47 -30.40 -4.52
N GLU A 253 -5.94 -31.42 -5.25
CA GLU A 253 -7.35 -31.73 -5.31
C GLU A 253 -7.80 -31.87 -3.85
N VAL A 254 -8.73 -31.01 -3.44
CA VAL A 254 -9.44 -31.19 -2.17
C VAL A 254 -10.22 -32.47 -2.37
N SER A 255 -9.64 -33.59 -1.92
CA SER A 255 -10.30 -34.89 -1.93
C SER A 255 -11.59 -34.72 -1.14
N ALA A 256 -12.71 -34.73 -1.85
CA ALA A 256 -14.07 -34.67 -1.30
C ALA A 256 -14.45 -35.98 -0.60
N GLU A 257 -13.52 -36.58 0.13
CA GLU A 257 -13.67 -37.81 0.90
C GLU A 257 -13.43 -37.50 2.38
N SER A 258 -14.47 -37.09 3.10
CA SER A 258 -14.66 -37.45 4.52
C SER A 258 -15.98 -36.94 5.14
N SER A 259 -17.00 -36.65 4.33
CA SER A 259 -18.35 -36.43 4.84
C SER A 259 -19.32 -37.51 4.36
N SER A 260 -19.02 -38.78 4.65
CA SER A 260 -20.05 -39.80 4.75
C SER A 260 -20.61 -39.74 6.18
N PRO A 261 -21.89 -39.38 6.39
CA PRO A 261 -22.48 -39.45 7.72
C PRO A 261 -22.53 -40.91 8.18
N GLU A 262 -22.00 -41.18 9.38
CA GLU A 262 -22.16 -42.49 10.02
C GLU A 262 -23.65 -42.81 10.21
N PRO A 263 -24.11 -44.04 9.90
CA PRO A 263 -25.47 -44.44 10.17
C PRO A 263 -25.69 -44.55 11.68
N VAL A 264 -26.61 -43.73 12.18
CA VAL A 264 -27.12 -43.78 13.56
C VAL A 264 -27.71 -45.17 13.80
N GLY A 265 -27.06 -45.97 14.63
CA GLY A 265 -27.55 -47.28 15.06
C GLY A 265 -28.82 -47.12 15.90
N ASN A 266 -29.88 -47.82 15.50
CA ASN A 266 -31.12 -47.91 16.27
C ASN A 266 -30.87 -48.70 17.57
N PRO A 267 -31.29 -48.21 18.74
CA PRO A 267 -31.31 -49.01 19.96
C PRO A 267 -32.49 -50.01 19.92
N VAL A 268 -32.19 -51.24 20.32
CA VAL A 268 -33.15 -52.30 20.68
C VAL A 268 -33.51 -52.17 22.15
#